data_AF-A0AAV7X884-F1
#
_entry.id   AF-A0AAV7X884-F1
#
_cell.length_a   1.000
_cell.length_b   1.000
_cell.length_c   1.000
_cell.angle_alpha   90.00
_cell.angle_beta   90.00
_cell.angle_gamma   90.00
#
_symmetry.space_group_name_H-M   'P 1'
#
loop_
_entity.id
_entity.type
_entity.pdbx_description
1 polymer ?
#
loop_
_entity_poly.entity_id
_entity_poly.type
_entity_poly.pdbx_seq_one_letter_code
_entity_poly.pdbx_strand_id
1 'polypeptide(L)'
;MDLSKVKDDRKLEICRWYYKGGWACLPFLWTVNFVWFYRDAFKRPPFEEQKQIKRYVIYSGIGALVWSIALLTWVIIFQKYRTEWGDIGDELTFLIPSGSL
;
A
#
# COMPACT_ATOMS: atom_id res chain seq x y z
N MET A 1 -15.76 7.79 6.83
CA MET A 1 -16.55 6.87 7.67
C MET A 1 -15.93 6.85 9.06
N ASP A 2 -16.73 7.04 10.10
CA ASP A 2 -16.24 7.07 11.49
C ASP A 2 -16.16 5.64 12.06
N LEU A 3 -14.94 5.13 12.27
CA LEU A 3 -14.71 3.78 12.82
C LEU A 3 -15.26 3.63 14.24
N SER A 4 -15.43 4.71 15.00
CA SER A 4 -15.95 4.62 16.37
C SER A 4 -17.40 4.15 16.43
N LYS A 5 -18.16 4.33 15.34
CA LYS A 5 -19.59 3.99 15.23
C LYS A 5 -19.83 2.60 14.64
N VAL A 6 -18.78 1.88 14.26
CA VAL A 6 -18.86 0.58 13.59
C VAL A 6 -18.63 -0.54 14.61
N LYS A 7 -19.47 -1.57 14.59
CA LYS A 7 -19.30 -2.79 15.42
C LYS A 7 -17.98 -3.50 15.10
N ASP A 8 -17.42 -4.18 16.08
CA ASP A 8 -16.07 -4.77 15.98
C ASP A 8 -15.97 -5.88 14.92
N ASP A 9 -17.00 -6.73 14.77
CA ASP A 9 -17.10 -7.71 13.68
C ASP A 9 -16.99 -7.06 12.30
N ARG A 10 -17.70 -5.93 12.12
CA ARG A 10 -17.74 -5.22 10.84
C ARG A 10 -16.40 -4.53 10.57
N LYS A 11 -15.69 -4.05 11.60
CA LYS A 11 -14.32 -3.54 11.45
C LYS A 11 -13.38 -4.63 10.92
N LEU A 12 -13.48 -5.85 11.45
CA LEU A 12 -12.69 -6.98 10.99
C LEU A 12 -12.97 -7.31 9.51
N GLU A 13 -14.24 -7.35 9.10
CA GLU A 13 -14.61 -7.57 7.70
C GLU A 13 -14.01 -6.52 6.77
N ILE A 14 -14.11 -5.25 7.15
CA ILE A 14 -13.56 -4.13 6.37
C ILE A 14 -12.03 -4.26 6.29
N CYS A 15 -11.36 -4.48 7.42
CA CYS A 15 -9.90 -4.66 7.45
C CYS A 15 -9.44 -5.82 6.54
N ARG A 16 -10.18 -6.93 6.54
CA ARG A 16 -9.93 -8.10 5.68
C ARG A 16 -10.13 -7.78 4.20
N TRP A 17 -11.19 -7.03 3.86
CA TRP A 17 -11.45 -6.60 2.48
C TRP A 17 -10.38 -5.68 1.94
N TYR A 18 -9.94 -4.69 2.73
CA TYR A 18 -8.86 -3.79 2.36
C TYR A 18 -7.54 -4.55 2.17
N TYR A 19 -7.24 -5.50 3.06
CA TYR A 19 -6.09 -6.38 2.91
C TYR A 19 -6.14 -7.21 1.61
N LYS A 20 -7.30 -7.83 1.30
CA LYS A 20 -7.47 -8.60 0.05
C LYS A 20 -7.37 -7.70 -1.19
N GLY A 21 -7.98 -6.52 -1.15
CA GLY A 21 -7.94 -5.57 -2.26
C GLY A 21 -6.52 -5.10 -2.59
N GLY A 22 -5.64 -4.99 -1.60
CA GLY A 22 -4.25 -4.57 -1.83
C GLY A 22 -3.46 -5.52 -2.74
N TRP A 23 -3.86 -6.80 -2.81
CA TRP A 23 -3.26 -7.79 -3.73
C TRP A 23 -3.51 -7.49 -5.21
N ALA A 24 -4.46 -6.61 -5.55
CA ALA A 24 -4.68 -6.14 -6.91
C ALA A 24 -3.66 -5.05 -7.34
N CYS A 25 -2.41 -5.14 -6.88
CA CYS A 25 -1.35 -4.14 -7.08
C CYS A 25 -1.71 -2.74 -6.54
N LEU A 26 -2.40 -2.67 -5.40
CA LEU A 26 -2.85 -1.42 -4.78
C LEU A 26 -2.12 -1.18 -3.45
N PRO A 27 -0.83 -0.80 -3.45
CA PRO A 27 -0.07 -0.61 -2.22
C PRO A 27 -0.63 0.52 -1.36
N PHE A 28 -1.20 1.55 -1.98
CA PHE A 28 -1.86 2.63 -1.24
C PHE A 28 -3.06 2.14 -0.42
N LEU A 29 -3.78 1.12 -0.90
CA LEU A 29 -4.91 0.54 -0.16
C LEU A 29 -4.42 -0.16 1.12
N TRP A 30 -3.28 -0.86 1.06
CA TRP A 30 -2.65 -1.43 2.25
C TRP A 30 -2.17 -0.36 3.22
N THR A 31 -1.63 0.76 2.73
CA THR A 31 -1.26 1.91 3.57
C THR A 31 -2.47 2.48 4.30
N VAL A 32 -3.59 2.69 3.59
CA VAL A 32 -4.85 3.14 4.20
C VAL A 32 -5.32 2.15 5.26
N ASN A 33 -5.30 0.85 4.97
CA ASN A 33 -5.68 -0.19 5.94
C ASN A 33 -4.81 -0.12 7.20
N PHE A 34 -3.49 0.03 7.03
CA PHE A 34 -2.54 0.11 8.14
C PHE A 34 -2.84 1.32 9.03
N VAL A 35 -2.92 2.52 8.45
CA VAL A 35 -3.12 3.78 9.20
C VAL A 35 -4.50 3.82 9.88
N TRP A 36 -5.55 3.41 9.16
CA TRP A 36 -6.91 3.55 9.64
C TRP A 36 -7.24 2.61 10.80
N PHE A 37 -6.75 1.37 10.75
CA PHE A 37 -6.96 0.37 11.81
C PHE A 37 -5.82 0.32 12.84
N TYR A 38 -4.77 1.14 12.71
CA TYR A 38 -3.63 1.17 13.66
C TYR A 38 -4.10 1.37 15.11
N ARG A 39 -5.04 2.30 15.32
CA ARG A 39 -5.53 2.61 16.66
C ARG A 39 -6.28 1.42 17.28
N ASP A 40 -7.15 0.76 16.51
CA ASP A 40 -7.88 -0.42 16.98
C ASP A 40 -6.94 -1.62 17.22
N ALA A 41 -5.89 -1.77 16.40
CA ALA A 41 -4.93 -2.86 16.50
C ALA A 41 -3.92 -2.74 17.66
N PHE A 42 -3.50 -1.51 18.02
CA PHE A 42 -2.39 -1.30 18.96
C PHE A 42 -2.71 -0.41 20.17
N LYS A 43 -3.69 0.49 20.08
CA LYS A 43 -3.98 1.47 21.14
C LYS A 43 -5.25 1.17 21.95
N ARG A 44 -6.20 0.42 21.40
CA ARG A 44 -7.46 0.06 22.07
C ARG A 44 -7.25 -1.09 23.07
N PRO A 45 -7.99 -1.13 24.20
CA PRO A 45 -8.01 -2.28 25.10
C PRO A 45 -8.35 -3.60 24.38
N PRO A 46 -7.92 -4.76 24.90
CA PRO A 46 -8.16 -6.06 24.29
C PRO A 46 -9.64 -6.35 24.04
N PHE A 47 -9.96 -6.78 22.82
CA PHE A 47 -11.28 -7.28 22.40
C PHE A 47 -11.10 -8.50 21.49
N GLU A 48 -12.17 -9.28 21.30
CA GLU A 48 -12.13 -10.62 20.70
C GLU A 48 -11.49 -10.63 19.29
N GLU A 49 -11.87 -9.70 18.41
CA GLU A 49 -11.39 -9.62 17.03
C GLU A 49 -10.02 -8.92 16.89
N GLN A 50 -9.51 -8.30 17.96
CA GLN A 50 -8.31 -7.46 17.91
C GLN A 50 -7.09 -8.21 17.36
N LYS A 51 -6.93 -9.48 17.76
CA LYS A 51 -5.80 -10.31 17.32
C LYS A 51 -5.80 -10.52 15.81
N GLN A 52 -6.98 -10.69 15.20
CA GLN A 52 -7.12 -10.83 13.76
C GLN A 52 -6.86 -9.50 13.05
N ILE A 53 -7.44 -8.40 13.54
CA ILE A 53 -7.21 -7.06 12.98
C ILE A 53 -5.73 -6.71 13.01
N LYS A 54 -5.05 -6.96 14.14
CA LYS A 54 -3.61 -6.73 14.28
C LYS A 54 -2.79 -7.49 13.23
N ARG A 55 -3.13 -8.75 12.95
CA ARG A 55 -2.47 -9.55 11.92
C ARG A 55 -2.64 -8.94 10.53
N TYR A 56 -3.87 -8.57 10.14
CA TYR A 56 -4.12 -7.95 8.85
C TYR A 56 -3.47 -6.58 8.70
N VAL A 57 -3.44 -5.78 9.77
CA VAL A 57 -2.75 -4.48 9.81
C VAL A 57 -1.25 -4.67 9.60
N ILE A 58 -0.60 -5.57 10.34
CA ILE A 58 0.84 -5.84 10.18
C ILE A 58 1.15 -6.31 8.76
N TYR A 59 0.39 -7.26 8.22
CA TYR A 59 0.62 -7.75 6.86
C TYR A 59 0.37 -6.69 5.80
N SER A 60 -0.63 -5.83 5.98
CA SER A 60 -0.84 -4.67 5.10
C SER A 60 0.35 -3.71 5.16
N GLY A 61 0.87 -3.43 6.36
CA GLY A 61 2.07 -2.59 6.52
C GLY A 61 3.31 -3.17 5.82
N ILE A 62 3.54 -4.47 5.96
CA ILE A 62 4.64 -5.17 5.26
C ILE A 62 4.42 -5.10 3.75
N GLY A 63 3.22 -5.41 3.25
CA GLY A 63 2.90 -5.35 1.83
C GLY A 63 3.12 -3.94 1.24
N ALA A 64 2.67 -2.91 1.95
CA ALA A 64 2.89 -1.53 1.56
C ALA A 64 4.38 -1.17 1.50
N LEU A 65 5.18 -1.61 2.49
CA LEU A 65 6.62 -1.37 2.51
C LEU A 65 7.35 -2.05 1.35
N VAL A 66 7.05 -3.33 1.11
CA VAL A 66 7.64 -4.11 0.01
C VAL A 66 7.35 -3.46 -1.33
N TRP A 67 6.10 -3.06 -1.58
CA TRP A 67 5.74 -2.36 -2.81
C TRP A 67 6.35 -0.97 -2.93
N SER A 68 6.48 -0.24 -1.82
CA SER A 68 7.13 1.08 -1.83
C SER A 68 8.60 0.94 -2.24
N ILE A 69 9.30 -0.07 -1.72
CA ILE A 69 10.67 -0.39 -2.12
C ILE A 69 10.72 -0.78 -3.59
N ALA A 70 9.85 -1.70 -4.05
CA ALA A 70 9.83 -2.14 -5.44
C ALA A 70 9.59 -0.98 -6.42
N LEU A 71 8.61 -0.11 -6.14
CA LEU A 71 8.32 1.06 -6.95
C LEU A 71 9.47 2.07 -6.93
N LEU A 72 10.07 2.32 -5.77
CA LEU A 72 11.21 3.24 -5.66
C LEU A 72 12.41 2.72 -6.45
N THR A 73 12.73 1.44 -6.31
CA THR A 73 13.78 0.78 -7.09
C THR A 73 13.51 0.88 -8.58
N TRP A 74 12.28 0.61 -9.02
CA TRP A 74 11.88 0.76 -10.42
C TRP A 74 12.08 2.20 -10.92
N VAL A 75 11.62 3.19 -10.16
CA VAL A 75 11.78 4.61 -10.52
C VAL A 75 13.27 4.98 -10.63
N ILE A 76 14.11 4.55 -9.67
CA ILE A 76 15.56 4.84 -9.71
C ILE A 76 16.22 4.20 -10.94
N ILE A 77 15.91 2.94 -11.23
CA ILE A 77 16.44 2.23 -12.40
C ILE A 77 16.00 2.93 -13.69
N PHE A 78 14.71 3.23 -13.81
CA PHE A 78 14.16 3.89 -14.98
C PHE A 78 14.80 5.27 -15.18
N GLN A 79 14.85 6.11 -14.15
CA GLN A 79 15.45 7.44 -14.26
C GLN A 79 16.96 7.39 -14.59
N LYS A 80 17.68 6.39 -14.11
CA LYS A 80 19.13 6.27 -14.34
C LYS A 80 19.48 5.72 -15.73
N TYR A 81 18.74 4.70 -16.19
CA TYR A 81 19.12 3.93 -17.38
C TYR A 81 18.18 4.13 -18.57
N ARG A 82 17.10 4.92 -18.45
CA ARG A 82 16.13 5.17 -19.54
C ARG A 82 16.81 5.57 -20.85
N THR A 83 17.81 6.46 -20.81
CA THR A 83 18.53 6.91 -22.02
C THR A 83 19.36 5.80 -22.65
N GLU A 84 19.88 4.87 -21.85
CA GLU A 84 20.64 3.72 -22.32
C GLU A 84 19.73 2.65 -22.95
N TRP A 85 18.43 2.65 -22.65
CA TRP A 85 17.46 1.69 -23.18
C TRP A 85 16.95 2.03 -24.59
N GLY A 86 17.34 3.19 -25.15
CA GLY A 86 16.98 3.62 -26.50
C GLY A 86 15.47 3.67 -26.73
N ASP A 87 15.01 3.12 -27.85
CA ASP A 87 13.60 3.14 -28.27
C ASP A 87 12.64 2.60 -27.19
N ILE A 88 13.04 1.54 -26.46
CA ILE A 88 12.24 0.96 -25.37
C ILE A 88 12.09 1.97 -24.23
N GLY A 89 13.15 2.70 -23.91
CA GLY A 89 13.12 3.75 -22.90
C GLY A 89 12.18 4.88 -23.27
N ASP A 90 12.10 5.24 -24.56
CA ASP A 90 11.20 6.27 -25.07
C ASP A 90 9.74 5.79 -25.13
N GLU A 91 9.47 4.56 -25.57
CA GLU A 91 8.11 3.99 -25.58
C GLU A 91 7.52 3.86 -24.18
N LEU A 92 8.33 3.52 -23.18
CA LEU A 92 7.90 3.44 -21.78
C LEU A 92 7.74 4.82 -21.12
N THR A 93 8.20 5.89 -21.75
CA THR A 93 8.16 7.25 -21.18
C THR A 93 6.85 7.93 -21.50
N PHE A 94 6.01 8.10 -20.48
CA PHE A 94 4.76 8.83 -20.62
C PHE A 94 4.95 10.35 -20.72
N LEU A 95 5.94 10.90 -20.00
CA LEU A 95 6.26 12.33 -20.00
C LEU A 95 7.70 12.52 -20.43
N ILE A 96 7.90 12.90 -21.70
CA ILE A 96 9.22 13.22 -22.24
C ILE A 96 9.58 14.63 -21.78
N PRO A 97 10.67 14.84 -21.02
CA PRO A 97 11.11 16.17 -20.64
C PRO A 97 11.53 16.96 -21.88
N SER A 98 10.89 18.11 -22.12
CA SER A 98 11.02 18.93 -23.33
C SER A 98 12.38 19.62 -23.52
N GLY A 99 13.39 19.32 -22.69
CA GLY A 99 14.64 20.06 -22.61
C GLY A 99 15.92 19.23 -22.43
N SER A 100 15.85 17.90 -22.48
CA SER A 100 17.05 17.05 -22.42
C SER A 100 17.14 16.21 -23.70
N LEU A 101 17.97 16.69 -24.63
CA LEU A 101 18.58 15.92 -25.72
C LEU A 101 19.72 15.07 -25.17
#